data_AF-A0A8T7J4M3-F1
#
_entry.id   AF-A0A8T7J4M3-F1
#
_cell.length_a   1.000
_cell.length_b   1.000
_cell.length_c   1.000
_cell.angle_alpha   90.00
_cell.angle_beta   90.00
_cell.angle_gamma   90.00
#
_symmetry.space_group_name_H-M   'P 1'
#
loop_
_entity.id
_entity.type
_entity.pdbx_description
1 polymer ?
#
loop_
_entity_poly.entity_id
_entity_poly.type
_entity_poly.pdbx_seq_one_letter_code
_entity_poly.pdbx_strand_id
1 'polypeptide(L)'
;MNIIKALLLTSILTFSFQSTHASPAKGGKLVIAGGAISKNSMEIFYRFAELSGGENANIGVIPAATGSVGKQFQLLQNAFSQAGVKLDNIHLLPLATKDDKKTKDDESKWLNNGNSVQVANDIKALTSIWFIGGDQTLITKVLLNKDGSDTKVLKQIRVLYKKGGTIGGTSAGAAIMSSIMIAGGNSQGALFNGFKESYTSMDEQEYGPAVIAKGLNFFTKGVIDQHFDRKGRLGRLIVTLLNDKQHNIGYGIDEGTAMLVEGNEFSVIGEGGVTVVDTSNVNNYKFGSFPVNANNVRLSFVQTGDRFNLHTLELTKRNGAVQTVGHEYFRVPAQSVSGLVNGNRNLDQFIGYDLLDNKATQQITSWLIEGEQAIKMTFSQDTQTLGYWSTDVTADVYSFVNVKMDITPLKITVSH
;
A
#
# COMPACT_ATOMS: atom_id res chain seq x y z
N MET A 1 -28.25 68.68 32.02
CA MET A 1 -27.63 68.52 30.68
C MET A 1 -26.25 67.93 30.88
N ASN A 2 -25.90 66.89 30.11
CA ASN A 2 -24.67 66.06 30.17
C ASN A 2 -24.71 64.83 31.11
N ILE A 3 -25.25 63.74 30.58
CA ILE A 3 -25.02 62.36 31.02
C ILE A 3 -23.66 61.93 30.46
N ILE A 4 -22.66 61.76 31.32
CA ILE A 4 -21.37 61.15 30.95
C ILE A 4 -21.53 59.63 31.01
N LYS A 5 -21.48 58.98 29.83
CA LYS A 5 -21.39 57.53 29.68
C LYS A 5 -19.97 57.09 30.06
N ALA A 6 -19.85 56.25 31.08
CA ALA A 6 -18.63 55.51 31.37
C ALA A 6 -18.50 54.35 30.36
N LEU A 7 -17.44 54.38 29.55
CA LEU A 7 -17.07 53.31 28.63
C LEU A 7 -16.23 52.28 29.41
N LEU A 8 -16.80 51.11 29.70
CA LEU A 8 -16.06 49.97 30.23
C LEU A 8 -15.28 49.34 29.06
N LEU A 9 -13.94 49.49 29.02
CA LEU A 9 -13.08 48.68 28.16
C LEU A 9 -12.94 47.29 28.78
N THR A 10 -13.67 46.31 28.25
CA THR A 10 -13.39 44.89 28.50
C THR A 10 -12.27 44.43 27.57
N SER A 11 -11.07 44.24 28.15
CA SER A 11 -9.93 43.60 27.49
C SER A 11 -10.23 42.12 27.24
N ILE A 12 -10.59 41.77 26.02
CA ILE A 12 -10.72 40.37 25.57
C ILE A 12 -9.29 39.83 25.37
N LEU A 13 -8.80 39.01 26.31
CA LEU A 13 -7.62 38.18 26.09
C LEU A 13 -7.98 37.11 25.05
N THR A 14 -7.57 37.33 23.80
CA THR A 14 -7.56 36.28 22.78
C THR A 14 -6.44 35.29 23.10
N PHE A 15 -6.79 34.13 23.67
CA PHE A 15 -5.90 32.97 23.70
C PHE A 15 -5.73 32.43 22.29
N SER A 16 -4.67 32.85 21.61
CA SER A 16 -4.20 32.21 20.40
C SER A 16 -3.66 30.82 20.75
N PHE A 17 -4.45 29.78 20.49
CA PHE A 17 -3.96 28.40 20.43
C PHE A 17 -2.98 28.31 19.24
N GLN A 18 -1.69 28.51 19.50
CA GLN A 18 -0.65 28.05 18.61
C GLN A 18 -0.67 26.52 18.67
N SER A 19 -1.17 25.89 17.61
CA SER A 19 -0.90 24.50 17.35
C SER A 19 0.60 24.35 17.20
N THR A 20 1.26 23.83 18.24
CA THR A 20 2.65 23.44 18.16
C THR A 20 2.74 22.33 17.13
N HIS A 21 3.03 22.70 15.88
CA HIS A 21 3.49 21.77 14.88
C HIS A 21 4.79 21.20 15.41
N ALA A 22 4.72 20.00 16.00
CA ALA A 22 5.91 19.20 16.25
C ALA A 22 6.64 19.12 14.90
N SER A 23 7.87 19.63 14.86
CA SER A 23 8.73 19.51 13.68
C SER A 23 8.73 18.04 13.27
N PRO A 24 8.36 17.68 12.02
CA PRO A 24 8.26 16.29 11.63
C PRO A 24 9.63 15.64 11.84
N ALA A 25 9.61 14.43 12.41
CA ALA A 25 10.81 13.66 12.69
C ALA A 25 11.75 13.68 11.48
N LYS A 26 13.05 13.87 11.73
CA LYS A 26 14.14 13.98 10.72
C LYS A 26 14.40 12.65 9.96
N GLY A 27 13.37 11.95 9.51
CA GLY A 27 13.43 10.75 8.70
C GLY A 27 13.01 11.02 7.26
N GLY A 28 13.43 10.18 6.33
CA GLY A 28 12.94 10.21 4.96
C GLY A 28 11.46 9.86 4.86
N LYS A 29 10.89 10.10 3.68
CA LYS A 29 9.47 9.87 3.38
C LYS A 29 9.34 8.75 2.35
N LEU A 30 8.25 7.97 2.43
CA LEU A 30 7.96 6.94 1.43
C LEU A 30 6.65 7.23 0.71
N VAL A 31 6.64 7.09 -0.61
CA VAL A 31 5.42 7.10 -1.43
C VAL A 31 5.29 5.74 -2.10
N ILE A 32 4.48 4.86 -1.50
CA ILE A 32 4.37 3.46 -1.89
C ILE A 32 3.09 3.29 -2.70
N ALA A 33 3.19 3.19 -4.03
CA ALA A 33 2.02 3.18 -4.91
C ALA A 33 1.63 1.76 -5.36
N GLY A 34 0.34 1.41 -5.24
CA GLY A 34 -0.18 0.08 -5.51
C GLY A 34 -0.12 -0.36 -6.96
N GLY A 35 0.06 0.55 -7.92
CA GLY A 35 0.19 0.20 -9.33
C GLY A 35 -0.84 0.89 -10.21
N ALA A 36 -0.74 0.68 -11.52
CA ALA A 36 -1.68 1.17 -12.52
C ALA A 36 -2.01 2.68 -12.40
N ILE A 37 -1.01 3.50 -12.05
CA ILE A 37 -1.19 4.96 -11.95
C ILE A 37 -1.61 5.50 -13.32
N SER A 38 -2.70 6.24 -13.34
CA SER A 38 -3.35 6.76 -14.54
C SER A 38 -3.46 8.28 -14.48
N LYS A 39 -4.12 8.89 -15.47
CA LYS A 39 -4.39 10.34 -15.46
C LYS A 39 -5.23 10.77 -14.26
N ASN A 40 -6.05 9.88 -13.72
CA ASN A 40 -6.93 10.20 -12.59
C ASN A 40 -6.19 10.16 -11.24
N SER A 41 -5.03 9.50 -11.19
CA SER A 41 -4.19 9.36 -9.98
C SER A 41 -2.88 10.16 -10.08
N MET A 42 -2.89 11.23 -10.88
CA MET A 42 -1.75 12.15 -11.02
C MET A 42 -1.36 12.86 -9.71
N GLU A 43 -2.28 12.94 -8.75
CA GLU A 43 -2.02 13.43 -7.40
C GLU A 43 -0.80 12.73 -6.75
N ILE A 44 -0.57 11.45 -7.03
CA ILE A 44 0.59 10.71 -6.54
C ILE A 44 1.90 11.35 -7.00
N PHE A 45 1.98 11.78 -8.25
CA PHE A 45 3.17 12.45 -8.78
C PHE A 45 3.30 13.89 -8.25
N TYR A 46 2.19 14.61 -8.08
CA TYR A 46 2.18 15.94 -7.47
C TYR A 46 2.73 15.92 -6.05
N ARG A 47 2.20 15.01 -5.22
CA ARG A 47 2.67 14.83 -3.84
C ARG A 47 4.10 14.35 -3.78
N PHE A 48 4.50 13.39 -4.63
CA PHE A 48 5.91 12.97 -4.68
C PHE A 48 6.86 14.11 -5.06
N ALA A 49 6.50 14.92 -6.06
CA ALA A 49 7.31 16.06 -6.50
C ALA A 49 7.43 17.12 -5.38
N GLU A 50 6.32 17.47 -4.73
CA GLU A 50 6.29 18.37 -3.57
C GLU A 50 7.25 17.88 -2.46
N LEU A 51 7.12 16.61 -2.07
CA LEU A 51 7.97 15.97 -1.06
C LEU A 51 9.44 15.83 -1.51
N SER A 52 9.71 15.92 -2.80
CA SER A 52 11.06 15.88 -3.38
C SER A 52 11.71 17.26 -3.48
N GLY A 53 11.00 18.34 -3.12
CA GLY A 53 11.50 19.73 -3.21
C GLY A 53 10.80 20.60 -4.24
N GLY A 54 9.67 20.16 -4.79
CA GLY A 54 8.89 20.90 -5.79
C GLY A 54 9.70 21.20 -7.05
N GLU A 55 9.79 22.47 -7.44
CA GLU A 55 10.58 22.90 -8.60
C GLU A 55 12.09 22.62 -8.47
N ASN A 56 12.59 22.46 -7.24
CA ASN A 56 13.98 22.11 -6.94
C ASN A 56 14.20 20.61 -6.77
N ALA A 57 13.17 19.79 -7.02
CA ALA A 57 13.31 18.34 -6.98
C ALA A 57 14.36 17.88 -7.99
N ASN A 58 15.18 16.91 -7.55
CA ASN A 58 16.17 16.23 -8.36
C ASN A 58 15.98 14.72 -8.22
N ILE A 59 15.34 14.11 -9.22
CA ILE A 59 14.72 12.78 -9.13
C ILE A 59 15.55 11.77 -9.91
N GLY A 60 16.03 10.73 -9.24
CA GLY A 60 16.60 9.55 -9.90
C GLY A 60 15.54 8.49 -10.14
N VAL A 61 15.42 8.01 -11.37
CA VAL A 61 14.48 6.96 -11.77
C VAL A 61 15.24 5.65 -11.97
N ILE A 62 14.81 4.59 -11.28
CA ILE A 62 15.43 3.25 -11.36
C ILE A 62 14.54 2.32 -12.20
N PRO A 63 14.98 1.92 -13.40
CA PRO A 63 14.16 1.15 -14.33
C PRO A 63 14.28 -0.37 -14.17
N ALA A 64 14.97 -0.86 -13.12
CA ALA A 64 15.43 -2.24 -13.03
C ALA A 64 14.35 -3.33 -13.20
N ALA A 65 13.10 -3.00 -12.87
CA ALA A 65 11.96 -3.90 -12.98
C ALA A 65 11.43 -4.09 -14.41
N THR A 66 11.70 -3.16 -15.33
CA THR A 66 11.06 -3.12 -16.64
C THR A 66 11.99 -3.57 -17.77
N GLY A 67 11.42 -4.23 -18.78
CA GLY A 67 12.08 -4.48 -20.08
C GLY A 67 11.73 -3.45 -21.14
N SER A 68 11.12 -2.33 -20.78
CA SER A 68 10.75 -1.24 -21.68
C SER A 68 11.18 0.11 -21.09
N VAL A 69 12.47 0.22 -20.81
CA VAL A 69 13.12 1.34 -20.12
C VAL A 69 12.77 2.67 -20.79
N GLY A 70 12.96 2.80 -22.10
CA GLY A 70 12.79 4.07 -22.81
C GLY A 70 11.35 4.60 -22.74
N LYS A 71 10.36 3.73 -23.02
CA LYS A 71 8.94 4.12 -22.96
C LYS A 71 8.51 4.50 -21.54
N GLN A 72 8.87 3.69 -20.54
CA GLN A 72 8.43 3.92 -19.16
C GLN A 72 9.09 5.17 -18.57
N PHE A 73 10.37 5.40 -18.86
CA PHE A 73 11.06 6.60 -18.42
C PHE A 73 10.44 7.87 -19.03
N GLN A 74 10.14 7.87 -20.34
CA GLN A 74 9.48 9.01 -20.98
C GLN A 74 8.11 9.33 -20.36
N LEU A 75 7.31 8.30 -20.03
CA LEU A 75 6.02 8.49 -19.38
C LEU A 75 6.18 9.13 -17.99
N LEU A 76 7.16 8.68 -17.20
CA LEU A 76 7.45 9.26 -15.89
C LEU A 76 8.02 10.68 -16.00
N GLN A 77 8.89 10.96 -16.97
CA GLN A 77 9.38 12.31 -17.23
C GLN A 77 8.21 13.26 -17.51
N ASN A 78 7.26 12.84 -18.35
CA ASN A 78 6.08 13.63 -18.65
C ASN A 78 5.19 13.84 -17.41
N ALA A 79 5.03 12.81 -16.57
CA ALA A 79 4.22 12.90 -15.36
C ALA A 79 4.84 13.84 -14.31
N PHE A 80 6.15 13.71 -14.05
CA PHE A 80 6.86 14.62 -13.13
C PHE A 80 6.99 16.03 -13.69
N SER A 81 7.12 16.19 -15.01
CA SER A 81 7.08 17.49 -15.67
C SER A 81 5.72 18.18 -15.48
N GLN A 82 4.62 17.45 -15.64
CA GLN A 82 3.27 17.94 -15.29
C GLN A 82 3.13 18.28 -13.80
N ALA A 83 3.92 17.65 -12.94
CA ALA A 83 4.00 17.93 -11.51
C ALA A 83 4.93 19.12 -11.15
N GLY A 84 5.46 19.83 -12.14
CA GLY A 84 6.29 21.02 -11.94
C GLY A 84 7.80 20.76 -11.84
N VAL A 85 8.26 19.53 -12.08
CA VAL A 85 9.69 19.19 -12.07
C VAL A 85 10.32 19.47 -13.44
N LYS A 86 11.45 20.16 -13.47
CA LYS A 86 12.19 20.42 -14.72
C LYS A 86 12.70 19.11 -15.31
N LEU A 87 12.61 18.95 -16.64
CA LEU A 87 13.05 17.72 -17.33
C LEU A 87 14.53 17.39 -17.04
N ASP A 88 15.38 18.40 -16.96
CA ASP A 88 16.82 18.25 -16.67
C ASP A 88 17.11 17.73 -15.25
N ASN A 89 16.14 17.76 -14.36
CA ASN A 89 16.25 17.24 -12.99
C ASN A 89 15.62 15.84 -12.84
N ILE A 90 15.28 15.17 -13.94
CA ILE A 90 14.71 13.83 -13.94
C ILE A 90 15.69 12.90 -14.65
N HIS A 91 16.39 12.08 -13.87
CA HIS A 91 17.54 11.32 -14.34
C HIS A 91 17.23 9.84 -14.39
N LEU A 92 17.49 9.20 -15.54
CA LEU A 92 17.51 7.75 -15.63
C LEU A 92 18.79 7.22 -14.99
N LEU A 93 18.67 6.41 -13.95
CA LEU A 93 19.83 5.74 -13.35
C LEU A 93 20.12 4.45 -14.11
N PRO A 94 21.39 4.19 -14.51
CA PRO A 94 21.73 3.04 -15.34
C PRO A 94 21.76 1.76 -14.51
N LEU A 95 20.58 1.26 -14.16
CA LEU A 95 20.33 0.14 -13.25
C LEU A 95 19.22 -0.74 -13.86
N ALA A 96 19.61 -1.75 -14.61
CA ALA A 96 18.69 -2.64 -15.32
C ALA A 96 19.28 -4.03 -15.50
N THR A 97 18.42 -4.98 -15.85
CA THR A 97 18.81 -6.39 -16.04
C THR A 97 18.55 -6.91 -17.45
N LYS A 98 17.73 -6.21 -18.22
CA LYS A 98 17.26 -6.58 -19.56
C LYS A 98 17.48 -5.40 -20.50
N ASP A 99 17.89 -5.70 -21.71
CA ASP A 99 18.03 -4.75 -22.82
C ASP A 99 16.65 -4.35 -23.37
N ASP A 100 16.40 -3.05 -23.50
CA ASP A 100 15.28 -2.50 -24.27
C ASP A 100 15.77 -2.20 -25.68
N LYS A 101 15.55 -3.14 -26.61
CA LYS A 101 15.98 -3.03 -28.02
C LYS A 101 15.51 -1.77 -28.78
N LYS A 102 14.66 -0.95 -28.17
CA LYS A 102 14.14 0.32 -28.73
C LYS A 102 14.94 1.54 -28.28
N THR A 103 15.85 1.40 -27.31
CA THR A 103 16.74 2.48 -26.86
C THR A 103 18.09 2.39 -27.56
N LYS A 104 18.95 3.39 -27.33
CA LYS A 104 20.30 3.42 -27.90
C LYS A 104 21.31 2.65 -27.04
N ASP A 105 21.06 2.59 -25.74
CA ASP A 105 21.95 1.94 -24.78
C ASP A 105 21.57 0.47 -24.65
N ASP A 106 22.57 -0.39 -24.41
CA ASP A 106 22.30 -1.78 -24.06
C ASP A 106 22.18 -1.90 -22.54
N GLU A 107 20.95 -1.83 -22.03
CA GLU A 107 20.69 -1.81 -20.59
C GLU A 107 21.01 -3.13 -19.89
N SER A 108 21.19 -4.24 -20.62
CA SER A 108 21.64 -5.50 -20.03
C SER A 108 23.03 -5.39 -19.40
N LYS A 109 23.85 -4.43 -19.89
CA LYS A 109 25.17 -4.11 -19.33
C LYS A 109 25.09 -3.41 -17.97
N TRP A 110 23.92 -2.93 -17.56
CA TRP A 110 23.73 -2.19 -16.31
C TRP A 110 23.54 -3.08 -15.08
N LEU A 111 23.47 -4.41 -15.24
CA LEU A 111 23.20 -5.35 -14.15
C LEU A 111 24.16 -5.17 -12.96
N ASN A 112 25.45 -4.95 -13.24
CA ASN A 112 26.48 -4.84 -12.21
C ASN A 112 26.64 -3.40 -11.66
N ASN A 113 25.88 -2.43 -12.16
CA ASN A 113 26.02 -1.03 -11.76
C ASN A 113 25.56 -0.76 -10.32
N GLY A 114 24.90 -1.71 -9.66
CA GLY A 114 24.65 -1.64 -8.21
C GLY A 114 25.93 -1.37 -7.40
N ASN A 115 27.08 -1.89 -7.85
CA ASN A 115 28.38 -1.64 -7.21
C ASN A 115 29.25 -0.57 -7.89
N SER A 116 28.66 0.19 -8.83
CA SER A 116 29.33 1.32 -9.48
C SER A 116 29.52 2.47 -8.48
N VAL A 117 30.76 2.94 -8.37
CA VAL A 117 31.10 4.12 -7.56
C VAL A 117 30.54 5.39 -8.19
N GLN A 118 30.50 5.47 -9.52
CA GLN A 118 29.98 6.63 -10.23
C GLN A 118 28.48 6.80 -9.96
N VAL A 119 27.68 5.75 -10.16
CA VAL A 119 26.22 5.80 -9.91
C VAL A 119 25.93 6.13 -8.45
N ALA A 120 26.70 5.55 -7.51
CA ALA A 120 26.59 5.91 -6.10
C ALA A 120 27.00 7.36 -5.81
N ASN A 121 27.89 7.97 -6.59
CA ASN A 121 28.20 9.40 -6.44
C ASN A 121 27.08 10.27 -7.03
N ASP A 122 26.51 9.90 -8.17
CA ASP A 122 25.42 10.65 -8.82
C ASP A 122 24.21 10.80 -7.89
N ILE A 123 23.89 9.75 -7.11
CA ILE A 123 22.79 9.75 -6.14
C ILE A 123 22.97 10.80 -5.02
N LYS A 124 24.19 11.25 -4.74
CA LYS A 124 24.43 12.27 -3.70
C LYS A 124 23.81 13.63 -4.04
N ALA A 125 23.61 13.92 -5.31
CA ALA A 125 23.00 15.17 -5.78
C ALA A 125 21.47 15.12 -5.85
N LEU A 126 20.88 13.92 -5.71
CA LEU A 126 19.45 13.70 -5.82
C LEU A 126 18.73 14.05 -4.51
N THR A 127 17.49 14.50 -4.63
CA THR A 127 16.57 14.70 -3.51
C THR A 127 15.63 13.51 -3.32
N SER A 128 15.39 12.73 -4.38
CA SER A 128 14.51 11.57 -4.32
C SER A 128 14.83 10.48 -5.33
N ILE A 129 14.29 9.29 -5.08
CA ILE A 129 14.39 8.11 -5.94
C ILE A 129 12.99 7.58 -6.25
N TRP A 130 12.72 7.29 -7.53
CA TRP A 130 11.50 6.61 -7.98
C TRP A 130 11.80 5.26 -8.63
N PHE A 131 11.16 4.19 -8.14
CA PHE A 131 11.25 2.84 -8.72
C PHE A 131 10.11 2.57 -9.71
N ILE A 132 10.46 2.20 -10.94
CA ILE A 132 9.48 1.79 -11.96
C ILE A 132 8.88 0.41 -11.63
N GLY A 133 7.63 0.18 -12.03
CA GLY A 133 6.97 -1.13 -11.99
C GLY A 133 7.54 -2.16 -12.98
N GLY A 134 7.12 -3.42 -12.82
CA GLY A 134 7.60 -4.56 -13.61
C GLY A 134 7.81 -5.78 -12.72
N ASP A 135 8.99 -6.41 -12.80
CA ASP A 135 9.37 -7.50 -11.91
C ASP A 135 10.27 -7.01 -10.76
N GLN A 136 9.73 -7.09 -9.53
CA GLN A 136 10.39 -6.67 -8.29
C GLN A 136 11.66 -7.47 -7.95
N THR A 137 11.76 -8.73 -8.39
CA THR A 137 12.96 -9.53 -8.18
C THR A 137 14.16 -8.95 -8.94
N LEU A 138 13.93 -8.30 -10.08
CA LEU A 138 14.99 -7.65 -10.85
C LEU A 138 15.53 -6.39 -10.16
N ILE A 139 14.69 -5.64 -9.44
CA ILE A 139 15.14 -4.52 -8.60
C ILE A 139 16.11 -5.03 -7.54
N THR A 140 15.70 -6.05 -6.78
CA THR A 140 16.53 -6.61 -5.71
C THR A 140 17.82 -7.24 -6.24
N LYS A 141 17.78 -7.88 -7.42
CA LYS A 141 18.95 -8.45 -8.11
C LYS A 141 20.01 -7.41 -8.45
N VAL A 142 19.61 -6.17 -8.79
CA VAL A 142 20.54 -5.08 -9.10
C VAL A 142 21.07 -4.41 -7.83
N LEU A 143 20.25 -4.33 -6.77
CA LEU A 143 20.55 -3.51 -5.59
C LEU A 143 21.09 -4.29 -4.38
N LEU A 144 20.95 -5.61 -4.36
CA LEU A 144 21.54 -6.49 -3.35
C LEU A 144 22.70 -7.30 -3.93
N ASN A 145 23.72 -7.53 -3.12
CA ASN A 145 24.77 -8.49 -3.42
C ASN A 145 24.23 -9.93 -3.23
N LYS A 146 24.99 -10.92 -3.71
CA LYS A 146 24.60 -12.35 -3.62
C LYS A 146 24.39 -12.84 -2.18
N ASP A 147 25.09 -12.25 -1.22
CA ASP A 147 24.94 -12.53 0.23
C ASP A 147 23.75 -11.79 0.86
N GLY A 148 22.99 -11.03 0.06
CA GLY A 148 21.87 -10.20 0.49
C GLY A 148 22.29 -8.89 1.17
N SER A 149 23.58 -8.53 1.19
CA SER A 149 24.03 -7.24 1.69
C SER A 149 23.75 -6.12 0.67
N ASP A 150 23.73 -4.87 1.14
CA ASP A 150 23.53 -3.73 0.26
C ASP A 150 24.71 -3.55 -0.72
N THR A 151 24.39 -3.31 -2.00
CA THR A 151 25.34 -2.78 -2.97
C THR A 151 25.76 -1.33 -2.64
N LYS A 152 26.80 -0.80 -3.29
CA LYS A 152 27.22 0.61 -3.08
C LYS A 152 26.10 1.61 -3.38
N VAL A 153 25.35 1.37 -4.45
CA VAL A 153 24.20 2.18 -4.86
C VAL A 153 23.10 2.11 -3.80
N LEU A 154 22.71 0.91 -3.36
CA LEU A 154 21.67 0.79 -2.32
C LEU A 154 22.09 1.47 -1.00
N LYS A 155 23.36 1.32 -0.59
CA LYS A 155 23.89 2.06 0.57
C LYS A 155 23.69 3.56 0.42
N GLN A 156 23.97 4.11 -0.76
CA GLN A 156 23.77 5.54 -1.00
C GLN A 156 22.29 5.94 -1.01
N ILE A 157 21.39 5.14 -1.59
CA ILE A 157 19.93 5.38 -1.55
C ILE A 157 19.45 5.42 -0.09
N ARG A 158 19.94 4.50 0.76
CA ARG A 158 19.65 4.53 2.20
C ARG A 158 20.18 5.78 2.89
N VAL A 159 21.35 6.29 2.50
CA VAL A 159 21.88 7.56 3.02
C VAL A 159 20.99 8.73 2.61
N LEU A 160 20.54 8.78 1.35
CA LEU A 160 19.58 9.79 0.87
C LEU A 160 18.31 9.77 1.72
N TYR A 161 17.73 8.59 1.93
CA TYR A 161 16.53 8.42 2.76
C TYR A 161 16.76 8.88 4.21
N LYS A 162 17.86 8.46 4.84
CA LYS A 162 18.23 8.88 6.20
C LYS A 162 18.45 10.39 6.34
N LYS A 163 18.81 11.08 5.26
CA LYS A 163 18.98 12.54 5.22
C LYS A 163 17.67 13.30 5.00
N GLY A 164 16.53 12.61 4.95
CA GLY A 164 15.21 13.23 4.73
C GLY A 164 14.75 13.20 3.28
N GLY A 165 15.50 12.56 2.37
CA GLY A 165 15.07 12.39 0.98
C GLY A 165 13.87 11.46 0.85
N THR A 166 13.18 11.58 -0.27
CA THR A 166 11.93 10.85 -0.54
C THR A 166 12.22 9.63 -1.41
N ILE A 167 11.67 8.47 -1.06
CA ILE A 167 11.73 7.26 -1.89
C ILE A 167 10.31 6.89 -2.29
N GLY A 168 10.10 6.63 -3.57
CA GLY A 168 8.81 6.24 -4.10
C GLY A 168 8.91 5.12 -5.11
N GLY A 169 7.80 4.46 -5.37
CA GLY A 169 7.76 3.40 -6.37
C GLY A 169 6.35 2.87 -6.56
N THR A 170 6.11 2.33 -7.75
CA THR A 170 4.81 1.78 -8.12
C THR A 170 4.90 0.29 -8.43
N SER A 171 3.87 -0.48 -8.06
CA SER A 171 3.78 -1.92 -8.34
C SER A 171 4.98 -2.68 -7.78
N ALA A 172 5.89 -3.17 -8.62
CA ALA A 172 7.17 -3.75 -8.17
C ALA A 172 7.97 -2.83 -7.23
N GLY A 173 7.97 -1.52 -7.48
CA GLY A 173 8.58 -0.53 -6.61
C GLY A 173 7.94 -0.44 -5.23
N ALA A 174 6.65 -0.75 -5.09
CA ALA A 174 5.99 -0.85 -3.80
C ALA A 174 6.34 -2.15 -3.06
N ALA A 175 6.36 -3.28 -3.77
CA ALA A 175 6.64 -4.60 -3.18
C ALA A 175 8.03 -4.66 -2.52
N ILE A 176 9.05 -3.99 -3.09
CA ILE A 176 10.40 -3.97 -2.52
C ILE A 176 10.53 -3.17 -1.22
N MET A 177 9.51 -2.39 -0.82
CA MET A 177 9.66 -1.46 0.29
C MET A 177 9.79 -2.18 1.64
N SER A 178 9.17 -3.35 1.79
CA SER A 178 9.23 -4.15 3.03
C SER A 178 10.43 -5.10 3.05
N SER A 179 10.72 -5.71 4.20
CA SER A 179 11.80 -6.71 4.35
C SER A 179 11.45 -8.05 3.71
N ILE A 180 10.20 -8.48 3.84
CA ILE A 180 9.61 -9.62 3.12
C ILE A 180 8.86 -9.09 1.93
N MET A 181 9.35 -9.38 0.75
CA MET A 181 8.75 -8.99 -0.51
C MET A 181 7.89 -10.13 -1.05
N ILE A 182 6.59 -9.87 -1.26
CA ILE A 182 5.72 -10.78 -2.02
C ILE A 182 6.10 -10.66 -3.50
N ALA A 183 6.79 -11.68 -4.01
CA ALA A 183 7.32 -11.73 -5.37
C ALA A 183 6.27 -12.23 -6.38
N GLY A 184 5.29 -13.04 -5.98
CA GLY A 184 4.27 -13.59 -6.88
C GLY A 184 3.20 -14.43 -6.17
N GLY A 185 2.32 -15.05 -6.97
CA GLY A 185 1.20 -15.87 -6.53
C GLY A 185 -0.12 -15.10 -6.42
N ASN A 186 -1.25 -15.80 -6.26
CA ASN A 186 -2.56 -15.18 -6.06
C ASN A 186 -3.20 -15.64 -4.75
N SER A 187 -4.32 -15.02 -4.35
CA SER A 187 -4.99 -15.37 -3.10
C SER A 187 -5.48 -16.81 -3.07
N GLN A 188 -6.02 -17.32 -4.19
CA GLN A 188 -6.47 -18.70 -4.25
C GLN A 188 -5.32 -19.68 -4.03
N GLY A 189 -4.26 -19.58 -4.83
CA GLY A 189 -3.12 -20.48 -4.70
C GLY A 189 -2.42 -20.37 -3.35
N ALA A 190 -2.30 -19.15 -2.78
CA ALA A 190 -1.74 -18.99 -1.44
C ALA A 190 -2.61 -19.64 -0.35
N LEU A 191 -3.93 -19.45 -0.41
CA LEU A 191 -4.85 -19.99 0.59
C LEU A 191 -5.00 -21.51 0.51
N PHE A 192 -4.94 -22.11 -0.69
CA PHE A 192 -5.09 -23.55 -0.89
C PHE A 192 -3.77 -24.33 -0.88
N ASN A 193 -2.65 -23.69 -1.25
CA ASN A 193 -1.39 -24.38 -1.53
C ASN A 193 -0.17 -23.72 -0.88
N GLY A 194 -0.32 -22.61 -0.17
CA GLY A 194 0.77 -21.98 0.58
C GLY A 194 1.79 -21.27 -0.30
N PHE A 195 3.03 -21.77 -0.26
CA PHE A 195 4.19 -21.13 -0.90
C PHE A 195 4.88 -22.05 -1.90
N LYS A 196 5.50 -21.45 -2.91
CA LYS A 196 6.48 -22.09 -3.79
C LYS A 196 7.80 -21.30 -3.77
N GLU A 197 8.90 -21.95 -4.10
CA GLU A 197 10.24 -21.36 -4.00
C GLU A 197 10.47 -20.20 -4.98
N SER A 198 9.99 -20.34 -6.21
CA SER A 198 10.17 -19.36 -7.28
C SER A 198 9.12 -19.48 -8.37
N TYR A 199 9.18 -18.60 -9.37
CA TYR A 199 8.42 -18.68 -10.61
C TYR A 199 9.38 -18.56 -11.80
N THR A 200 9.05 -19.17 -12.93
CA THR A 200 9.91 -19.17 -14.12
C THR A 200 9.51 -18.15 -15.19
N SER A 201 8.31 -17.56 -15.08
CA SER A 201 7.76 -16.59 -16.02
C SER A 201 6.91 -15.51 -15.32
N MET A 202 6.68 -14.37 -15.97
CA MET A 202 5.76 -13.36 -15.46
C MET A 202 4.32 -13.88 -15.35
N ASP A 203 3.93 -14.83 -16.19
CA ASP A 203 2.59 -15.43 -16.12
C ASP A 203 2.44 -16.21 -14.81
N GLU A 204 3.44 -17.01 -14.44
CA GLU A 204 3.51 -17.72 -13.16
C GLU A 204 3.62 -16.81 -11.93
N GLN A 205 3.93 -15.53 -12.12
CA GLN A 205 3.93 -14.51 -11.06
C GLN A 205 2.49 -14.16 -10.64
N GLU A 206 1.51 -14.31 -11.54
CA GLU A 206 0.13 -13.85 -11.34
C GLU A 206 -0.81 -14.93 -10.80
N TYR A 207 -0.38 -16.18 -10.71
CA TYR A 207 -1.21 -17.28 -10.22
C TYR A 207 -0.43 -18.31 -9.37
N GLY A 208 -1.18 -19.12 -8.64
CA GLY A 208 -0.62 -20.22 -7.84
C GLY A 208 -0.14 -19.79 -6.45
N PRO A 209 0.59 -20.68 -5.74
CA PRO A 209 1.12 -20.42 -4.41
C PRO A 209 1.90 -19.10 -4.33
N ALA A 210 1.90 -18.49 -3.14
CA ALA A 210 2.67 -17.28 -2.90
C ALA A 210 4.18 -17.54 -3.09
N VAL A 211 4.88 -16.52 -3.60
CA VAL A 211 6.35 -16.50 -3.66
C VAL A 211 6.82 -15.33 -2.82
N ILE A 212 7.72 -15.57 -1.88
CA ILE A 212 8.31 -14.54 -1.04
C ILE A 212 9.81 -14.48 -1.25
N ALA A 213 10.37 -13.28 -1.18
CA ALA A 213 11.80 -13.03 -1.31
C ALA A 213 12.23 -11.89 -0.38
N LYS A 214 13.53 -11.61 -0.33
CA LYS A 214 14.07 -10.49 0.45
C LYS A 214 13.80 -9.17 -0.29
N GLY A 215 13.06 -8.26 0.35
CA GLY A 215 12.89 -6.89 -0.10
C GLY A 215 14.00 -5.96 0.40
N LEU A 216 13.84 -4.65 0.17
CA LEU A 216 14.85 -3.64 0.48
C LEU A 216 14.65 -3.00 1.86
N ASN A 217 13.54 -3.26 2.56
CA ASN A 217 13.31 -2.84 3.94
C ASN A 217 13.47 -1.33 4.17
N PHE A 218 12.92 -0.50 3.27
CA PHE A 218 12.76 0.94 3.50
C PHE A 218 11.59 1.22 4.47
N PHE A 219 10.52 0.43 4.34
CA PHE A 219 9.38 0.38 5.22
C PHE A 219 9.52 -0.79 6.19
N THR A 220 9.67 -0.49 7.49
CA THR A 220 9.99 -1.48 8.52
C THR A 220 8.79 -1.84 9.40
N LYS A 221 7.59 -1.38 9.05
CA LYS A 221 6.39 -1.49 9.90
C LYS A 221 5.43 -2.60 9.45
N GLY A 222 5.84 -3.43 8.48
CA GLY A 222 5.09 -4.59 8.02
C GLY A 222 5.40 -4.98 6.59
N VAL A 223 4.58 -5.89 6.06
CA VAL A 223 4.67 -6.41 4.68
C VAL A 223 3.82 -5.56 3.74
N ILE A 224 4.33 -5.25 2.54
CA ILE A 224 3.59 -4.50 1.52
C ILE A 224 3.07 -5.45 0.44
N ASP A 225 1.82 -5.25 0.06
CA ASP A 225 1.25 -5.77 -1.18
C ASP A 225 0.60 -4.64 -2.02
N GLN A 226 0.39 -4.91 -3.30
CA GLN A 226 0.11 -3.94 -4.37
C GLN A 226 -0.83 -4.55 -5.41
N HIS A 227 -1.49 -3.72 -6.23
CA HIS A 227 -2.64 -4.08 -7.07
C HIS A 227 -3.73 -4.81 -6.27
N PHE A 228 -3.97 -4.34 -5.05
CA PHE A 228 -4.56 -5.17 -4.01
C PHE A 228 -6.04 -5.49 -4.27
N ASP A 229 -6.84 -4.47 -4.55
CA ASP A 229 -8.22 -4.53 -5.03
C ASP A 229 -8.35 -5.33 -6.34
N ARG A 230 -7.71 -4.87 -7.42
CA ARG A 230 -7.90 -5.39 -8.78
C ARG A 230 -7.54 -6.87 -8.90
N LYS A 231 -6.54 -7.33 -8.14
CA LYS A 231 -6.06 -8.72 -8.16
C LYS A 231 -6.56 -9.55 -6.98
N GLY A 232 -7.43 -9.00 -6.14
CA GLY A 232 -8.02 -9.68 -4.99
C GLY A 232 -6.98 -10.30 -4.05
N ARG A 233 -5.94 -9.53 -3.67
CA ARG A 233 -4.72 -10.05 -3.02
C ARG A 233 -4.77 -10.16 -1.49
N LEU A 234 -5.95 -10.01 -0.88
CA LEU A 234 -6.14 -10.17 0.56
C LEU A 234 -5.65 -11.52 1.10
N GLY A 235 -6.02 -12.62 0.45
CA GLY A 235 -5.66 -13.97 0.89
C GLY A 235 -4.16 -14.21 0.90
N ARG A 236 -3.42 -13.79 -0.15
CA ARG A 236 -1.97 -14.01 -0.20
C ARG A 236 -1.20 -13.14 0.80
N LEU A 237 -1.69 -11.94 1.10
CA LEU A 237 -1.12 -11.10 2.15
C LEU A 237 -1.31 -11.75 3.52
N ILE A 238 -2.52 -12.22 3.84
CA ILE A 238 -2.80 -12.95 5.09
C ILE A 238 -1.89 -14.18 5.21
N VAL A 239 -1.81 -15.03 4.16
CA VAL A 239 -0.96 -16.23 4.15
C VAL A 239 0.51 -15.86 4.40
N THR A 240 0.99 -14.76 3.82
CA THR A 240 2.35 -14.26 4.02
C THR A 240 2.60 -13.88 5.47
N LEU A 241 1.68 -13.13 6.10
CA LEU A 241 1.79 -12.72 7.51
C LEU A 241 1.72 -13.92 8.46
N LEU A 242 0.86 -14.90 8.20
CA LEU A 242 0.76 -16.11 9.02
C LEU A 242 2.03 -16.98 8.97
N ASN A 243 2.81 -16.87 7.90
CA ASN A 243 4.09 -17.56 7.74
C ASN A 243 5.28 -16.77 8.34
N ASP A 244 5.15 -15.45 8.46
CA ASP A 244 6.19 -14.60 9.02
C ASP A 244 6.17 -14.62 10.56
N LYS A 245 7.35 -14.71 11.17
CA LYS A 245 7.53 -14.67 12.63
C LYS A 245 7.90 -13.27 13.13
N GLN A 246 8.20 -12.34 12.23
CA GLN A 246 8.72 -11.01 12.56
C GLN A 246 7.69 -9.89 12.38
N HIS A 247 6.82 -10.01 11.38
CA HIS A 247 5.80 -9.00 11.08
C HIS A 247 4.41 -9.64 11.06
N ASN A 248 3.52 -9.10 11.90
CA ASN A 248 2.13 -9.51 11.95
C ASN A 248 1.19 -8.50 11.26
N ILE A 249 1.74 -7.40 10.73
CA ILE A 249 0.98 -6.34 10.07
C ILE A 249 1.36 -6.30 8.60
N GLY A 250 0.35 -6.25 7.73
CA GLY A 250 0.51 -6.07 6.29
C GLY A 250 -0.36 -4.95 5.76
N TYR A 251 0.07 -4.37 4.64
CA TYR A 251 -0.58 -3.23 4.00
C TYR A 251 -0.78 -3.56 2.52
N GLY A 252 -2.04 -3.74 2.12
CA GLY A 252 -2.45 -3.92 0.74
C GLY A 252 -2.86 -2.60 0.12
N ILE A 253 -2.15 -2.16 -0.92
CA ILE A 253 -2.36 -0.86 -1.56
C ILE A 253 -3.07 -1.07 -2.90
N ASP A 254 -4.19 -0.39 -3.08
CA ASP A 254 -5.03 -0.50 -4.27
C ASP A 254 -4.37 0.13 -5.52
N GLU A 255 -4.86 -0.23 -6.71
CA GLU A 255 -4.49 0.46 -7.94
C GLU A 255 -4.85 1.97 -7.88
N GLY A 256 -4.10 2.81 -8.61
CA GLY A 256 -4.33 4.25 -8.62
C GLY A 256 -4.14 4.95 -7.27
N THR A 257 -3.55 4.26 -6.29
CA THR A 257 -3.46 4.70 -4.89
C THR A 257 -2.02 4.61 -4.38
N ALA A 258 -1.64 5.50 -3.46
CA ALA A 258 -0.38 5.44 -2.76
C ALA A 258 -0.52 5.63 -1.25
N MET A 259 0.28 4.86 -0.51
CA MET A 259 0.52 5.06 0.92
C MET A 259 1.69 6.02 1.10
N LEU A 260 1.42 7.21 1.64
CA LEU A 260 2.44 8.18 2.03
C LEU A 260 2.82 7.95 3.49
N VAL A 261 4.06 7.56 3.74
CA VAL A 261 4.60 7.31 5.09
C VAL A 261 5.48 8.47 5.54
N GLU A 262 5.15 9.03 6.69
CA GLU A 262 5.88 10.11 7.33
C GLU A 262 6.04 9.82 8.83
N GLY A 263 7.26 9.49 9.24
CA GLY A 263 7.54 9.13 10.64
C GLY A 263 6.83 7.85 11.06
N ASN A 264 5.88 7.97 12.00
CA ASN A 264 5.09 6.85 12.52
C ASN A 264 3.63 6.88 12.03
N GLU A 265 3.30 7.68 11.03
CA GLU A 265 1.96 7.73 10.45
C GLU A 265 2.03 7.48 8.94
N PHE A 266 0.89 7.05 8.39
CA PHE A 266 0.67 7.14 6.97
C PHE A 266 -0.68 7.80 6.65
N SER A 267 -0.75 8.37 5.45
CA SER A 267 -1.98 8.84 4.81
C SER A 267 -2.10 8.22 3.42
N VAL A 268 -3.29 8.30 2.85
CA VAL A 268 -3.60 7.79 1.50
C VAL A 268 -3.71 8.93 0.50
N ILE A 269 -3.24 8.67 -0.72
CA ILE A 269 -3.25 9.54 -1.89
C ILE A 269 -3.87 8.75 -3.03
N GLY A 270 -4.76 9.35 -3.82
CA GLY A 270 -5.40 8.69 -4.97
C GLY A 270 -6.82 8.16 -4.73
N GLU A 271 -7.23 7.22 -5.58
CA GLU A 271 -8.66 6.87 -5.81
C GLU A 271 -9.20 5.75 -4.92
N GLY A 272 -8.34 4.86 -4.42
CA GLY A 272 -8.71 3.71 -3.59
C GLY A 272 -8.25 3.88 -2.14
N GLY A 273 -7.85 2.77 -1.51
CA GLY A 273 -7.36 2.80 -0.13
C GLY A 273 -6.19 1.88 0.15
N VAL A 274 -5.92 1.77 1.45
CA VAL A 274 -4.93 0.86 2.01
C VAL A 274 -5.65 -0.05 3.00
N THR A 275 -5.67 -1.34 2.68
CA THR A 275 -6.13 -2.37 3.61
C THR A 275 -5.00 -2.73 4.56
N VAL A 276 -5.20 -2.55 5.86
CA VAL A 276 -4.30 -3.00 6.91
C VAL A 276 -4.79 -4.34 7.43
N VAL A 277 -3.92 -5.35 7.39
CA VAL A 277 -4.17 -6.70 7.90
C VAL A 277 -3.33 -6.91 9.14
N ASP A 278 -3.95 -7.30 10.25
CA ASP A 278 -3.29 -7.66 11.50
C ASP A 278 -3.58 -9.12 11.87
N THR A 279 -2.52 -9.91 11.97
CA THR A 279 -2.55 -11.34 12.33
C THR A 279 -2.02 -11.61 13.75
N SER A 280 -1.79 -10.57 14.56
CA SER A 280 -1.12 -10.69 15.88
C SER A 280 -1.88 -11.56 16.88
N ASN A 281 -3.20 -11.63 16.74
CA ASN A 281 -4.08 -12.38 17.64
C ASN A 281 -4.81 -13.54 16.94
N VAL A 282 -4.27 -14.01 15.81
CA VAL A 282 -4.85 -15.14 15.09
C VAL A 282 -4.80 -16.41 15.93
N ASN A 283 -5.88 -17.18 15.87
CA ASN A 283 -5.98 -18.50 16.48
C ASN A 283 -6.51 -19.51 15.46
N ASN A 284 -6.54 -20.80 15.85
CA ASN A 284 -6.92 -21.93 14.99
C ASN A 284 -6.09 -22.06 13.69
N TYR A 285 -4.90 -21.46 13.66
CA TYR A 285 -3.94 -21.60 12.58
C TYR A 285 -2.91 -22.69 12.89
N LYS A 286 -2.69 -23.58 11.91
CA LYS A 286 -1.62 -24.58 11.94
C LYS A 286 -0.64 -24.30 10.82
N PHE A 287 0.61 -23.98 11.19
CA PHE A 287 1.68 -23.72 10.23
C PHE A 287 1.83 -24.85 9.21
N GLY A 288 1.92 -24.50 7.93
CA GLY A 288 2.06 -25.45 6.81
C GLY A 288 0.81 -26.28 6.49
N SER A 289 -0.35 -25.99 7.13
CA SER A 289 -1.61 -26.68 6.84
C SER A 289 -2.44 -25.90 5.83
N PHE A 290 -2.86 -26.57 4.77
CA PHE A 290 -3.71 -26.00 3.72
C PHE A 290 -4.91 -26.91 3.38
N PRO A 291 -6.06 -26.36 2.97
CA PRO A 291 -6.35 -24.93 2.83
C PRO A 291 -6.34 -24.20 4.18
N VAL A 292 -6.04 -22.90 4.18
CA VAL A 292 -5.82 -22.13 5.42
C VAL A 292 -7.05 -22.14 6.31
N ASN A 293 -6.84 -22.46 7.59
CA ASN A 293 -7.76 -22.18 8.68
C ASN A 293 -7.12 -21.11 9.58
N ALA A 294 -7.81 -20.00 9.80
CA ALA A 294 -7.32 -18.92 10.65
C ALA A 294 -8.50 -18.09 11.15
N ASN A 295 -8.61 -17.93 12.46
CA ASN A 295 -9.63 -17.11 13.09
C ASN A 295 -9.01 -15.84 13.65
N ASN A 296 -9.82 -14.78 13.77
CA ASN A 296 -9.44 -13.51 14.37
C ASN A 296 -8.31 -12.75 13.62
N VAL A 297 -8.32 -12.82 12.29
CA VAL A 297 -7.59 -11.84 11.46
C VAL A 297 -8.32 -10.50 11.59
N ARG A 298 -7.58 -9.40 11.77
CA ARG A 298 -8.14 -8.06 11.89
C ARG A 298 -7.90 -7.25 10.64
N LEU A 299 -8.95 -6.61 10.14
CA LEU A 299 -8.90 -5.77 8.95
C LEU A 299 -9.25 -4.33 9.31
N SER A 300 -8.44 -3.43 8.79
CA SER A 300 -8.74 -2.00 8.74
C SER A 300 -8.63 -1.51 7.29
N PHE A 301 -9.36 -0.47 6.95
CA PHE A 301 -9.28 0.17 5.64
C PHE A 301 -9.17 1.68 5.84
N VAL A 302 -8.10 2.23 5.27
CA VAL A 302 -7.74 3.64 5.36
C VAL A 302 -7.86 4.24 3.96
N GLN A 303 -8.50 5.39 3.83
CA GLN A 303 -8.68 6.05 2.54
C GLN A 303 -8.23 7.52 2.59
N THR A 304 -8.32 8.20 1.45
CA THR A 304 -7.92 9.60 1.31
C THR A 304 -8.61 10.48 2.35
N GLY A 305 -7.81 11.33 3.01
CA GLY A 305 -8.22 12.20 4.10
C GLY A 305 -8.07 11.61 5.51
N ASP A 306 -7.98 10.29 5.65
CA ASP A 306 -7.69 9.65 6.94
C ASP A 306 -6.18 9.71 7.24
N ARG A 307 -5.82 9.56 8.52
CA ARG A 307 -4.44 9.25 8.96
C ARG A 307 -4.44 7.99 9.79
N PHE A 308 -3.39 7.20 9.69
CA PHE A 308 -3.25 5.96 10.43
C PHE A 308 -1.90 5.88 11.12
N ASN A 309 -1.91 5.57 12.42
CA ASN A 309 -0.70 5.45 13.22
C ASN A 309 -0.09 4.04 13.07
N LEU A 310 1.13 3.95 12.56
CA LEU A 310 1.86 2.70 12.31
C LEU A 310 2.34 1.99 13.58
N HIS A 311 2.19 2.60 14.76
CA HIS A 311 2.54 2.00 16.04
C HIS A 311 1.31 1.59 16.85
N THR A 312 0.35 2.49 17.02
CA THR A 312 -0.87 2.21 17.80
C THR A 312 -1.95 1.51 16.98
N LEU A 313 -1.83 1.51 15.64
CA LEU A 313 -2.83 1.02 14.69
C LEU A 313 -4.18 1.76 14.79
N GLU A 314 -4.14 3.00 15.29
CA GLU A 314 -5.31 3.86 15.41
C GLU A 314 -5.51 4.70 14.14
N LEU A 315 -6.78 4.80 13.73
CA LEU A 315 -7.21 5.65 12.63
C LEU A 315 -7.73 6.99 13.16
N THR A 316 -7.14 8.08 12.68
CA THR A 316 -7.74 9.41 12.74
C THR A 316 -8.57 9.62 11.48
N LYS A 317 -9.89 9.55 11.63
CA LYS A 317 -10.83 9.73 10.51
C LYS A 317 -10.72 11.11 9.87
N ARG A 318 -11.02 11.17 8.58
CA ARG A 318 -11.16 12.41 7.81
C ARG A 318 -12.26 13.34 8.36
N ASN A 319 -12.14 14.61 8.01
CA ASN A 319 -13.15 15.62 8.33
C ASN A 319 -14.49 15.29 7.68
N GLY A 320 -15.59 15.51 8.40
CA GLY A 320 -16.94 15.22 7.91
C GLY A 320 -17.36 13.75 8.00
N ALA A 321 -16.44 12.80 8.23
CA ALA A 321 -16.81 11.41 8.45
C ALA A 321 -17.53 11.22 9.78
N VAL A 322 -18.60 10.43 9.76
CA VAL A 322 -19.43 10.07 10.91
C VAL A 322 -19.31 8.58 11.21
N GLN A 323 -19.46 8.20 12.47
CA GLN A 323 -19.36 6.80 12.88
C GLN A 323 -20.62 6.03 12.45
N THR A 324 -20.45 4.83 11.88
CA THR A 324 -21.56 4.00 11.39
C THR A 324 -22.04 2.97 12.41
N VAL A 325 -21.11 2.35 13.16
CA VAL A 325 -21.42 1.33 14.17
C VAL A 325 -22.25 1.96 15.30
N GLY A 326 -23.48 1.46 15.48
CA GLY A 326 -24.49 2.02 16.38
C GLY A 326 -25.38 3.13 15.79
N HIS A 327 -25.08 3.58 14.56
CA HIS A 327 -25.75 4.66 13.83
C HIS A 327 -26.07 4.28 12.39
N GLU A 328 -26.32 3.01 12.13
CA GLU A 328 -26.37 2.46 10.77
C GLU A 328 -27.59 2.96 9.99
N TYR A 329 -27.39 3.23 8.70
CA TYR A 329 -28.38 3.79 7.78
C TYR A 329 -29.24 2.70 7.11
N PHE A 330 -28.63 1.58 6.71
CA PHE A 330 -29.31 0.53 5.94
C PHE A 330 -29.90 -0.56 6.83
N ARG A 331 -30.88 -1.28 6.25
CA ARG A 331 -31.48 -2.50 6.82
C ARG A 331 -31.82 -3.49 5.72
N VAL A 332 -30.78 -3.98 5.05
CA VAL A 332 -30.91 -4.89 3.90
C VAL A 332 -30.37 -6.27 4.29
N PRO A 333 -31.08 -7.38 4.05
CA PRO A 333 -30.57 -8.71 4.35
C PRO A 333 -29.22 -8.94 3.67
N ALA A 334 -28.20 -9.28 4.46
CA ALA A 334 -26.89 -9.61 3.92
C ALA A 334 -26.99 -10.86 3.05
N GLN A 335 -26.59 -10.72 1.78
CA GLN A 335 -26.54 -11.84 0.87
C GLN A 335 -25.21 -12.57 1.01
N SER A 336 -25.26 -13.89 1.05
CA SER A 336 -24.06 -14.73 1.00
C SER A 336 -23.65 -14.93 -0.47
N VAL A 337 -23.26 -13.84 -1.14
CA VAL A 337 -22.88 -13.81 -2.56
C VAL A 337 -21.43 -13.37 -2.72
N SER A 338 -20.76 -13.89 -3.74
CA SER A 338 -19.35 -13.61 -4.01
C SER A 338 -19.13 -13.38 -5.50
N GLY A 339 -18.07 -12.64 -5.84
CA GLY A 339 -17.70 -12.38 -7.23
C GLY A 339 -18.69 -11.47 -7.96
N LEU A 340 -18.96 -11.78 -9.22
CA LEU A 340 -19.61 -10.87 -10.19
C LEU A 340 -21.04 -10.45 -9.84
N VAL A 341 -21.74 -11.25 -9.04
CA VAL A 341 -23.14 -10.98 -8.64
C VAL A 341 -23.25 -10.25 -7.30
N ASN A 342 -22.12 -9.99 -6.63
CA ASN A 342 -22.10 -9.12 -5.47
C ASN A 342 -22.15 -7.65 -5.93
N GLY A 343 -23.06 -6.86 -5.36
CA GLY A 343 -23.22 -5.44 -5.65
C GLY A 343 -22.03 -4.59 -5.23
N ASN A 344 -21.29 -5.03 -4.21
CA ASN A 344 -20.13 -4.34 -3.65
C ASN A 344 -18.84 -5.07 -4.03
N ARG A 345 -18.17 -4.55 -5.05
CA ARG A 345 -17.01 -5.21 -5.67
C ARG A 345 -15.70 -5.01 -4.91
N ASN A 346 -15.57 -3.88 -4.20
CA ASN A 346 -14.38 -3.53 -3.43
C ASN A 346 -14.60 -3.84 -1.96
N LEU A 347 -13.50 -4.15 -1.25
CA LEU A 347 -13.53 -4.59 0.15
C LEU A 347 -14.13 -3.54 1.09
N ASP A 348 -13.85 -2.27 0.83
CA ASP A 348 -14.35 -1.12 1.58
C ASP A 348 -15.87 -1.02 1.50
N GLN A 349 -16.45 -1.15 0.32
CA GLN A 349 -17.90 -1.14 0.12
C GLN A 349 -18.54 -2.41 0.67
N PHE A 350 -17.93 -3.58 0.42
CA PHE A 350 -18.45 -4.85 0.92
C PHE A 350 -18.54 -4.86 2.45
N ILE A 351 -17.51 -4.37 3.16
CA ILE A 351 -17.53 -4.30 4.62
C ILE A 351 -18.31 -3.07 5.10
N GLY A 352 -18.06 -1.89 4.55
CA GLY A 352 -18.67 -0.63 4.95
C GLY A 352 -20.19 -0.66 4.80
N TYR A 353 -20.67 -0.95 3.59
CA TYR A 353 -22.09 -0.97 3.27
C TYR A 353 -22.80 -2.22 3.80
N ASP A 354 -22.32 -3.44 3.48
CA ASP A 354 -23.09 -4.66 3.80
C ASP A 354 -23.00 -5.06 5.27
N LEU A 355 -21.94 -4.66 5.99
CA LEU A 355 -21.73 -5.00 7.40
C LEU A 355 -21.85 -3.78 8.32
N LEU A 356 -21.03 -2.75 8.15
CA LEU A 356 -20.83 -1.69 9.17
C LEU A 356 -21.90 -0.60 9.19
N ASP A 357 -22.56 -0.35 8.06
CA ASP A 357 -23.65 0.60 7.92
C ASP A 357 -24.99 -0.09 7.70
N ASN A 358 -25.12 -1.34 8.18
CA ASN A 358 -26.30 -2.17 7.99
C ASN A 358 -26.79 -2.85 9.28
N LYS A 359 -27.96 -2.44 9.77
CA LYS A 359 -28.59 -3.02 10.99
C LYS A 359 -29.09 -4.44 10.82
N ALA A 360 -29.28 -4.91 9.59
CA ALA A 360 -29.92 -6.20 9.33
C ALA A 360 -28.99 -7.39 9.57
N THR A 361 -27.69 -7.16 9.72
CA THR A 361 -26.70 -8.22 9.94
C THR A 361 -25.66 -7.84 10.98
N GLN A 362 -24.97 -8.86 11.48
CA GLN A 362 -23.78 -8.73 12.32
C GLN A 362 -22.58 -9.47 11.70
N GLN A 363 -22.79 -10.14 10.57
CA GLN A 363 -21.77 -10.85 9.82
C GLN A 363 -22.09 -10.89 8.32
N ILE A 364 -21.06 -10.83 7.49
CA ILE A 364 -21.16 -11.05 6.04
C ILE A 364 -20.18 -12.15 5.64
N THR A 365 -20.40 -12.79 4.50
CA THR A 365 -19.58 -13.92 4.07
C THR A 365 -19.19 -13.80 2.61
N SER A 366 -17.93 -14.10 2.33
CA SER A 366 -17.41 -14.29 0.98
C SER A 366 -16.85 -15.71 0.83
N TRP A 367 -16.98 -16.28 -0.36
CA TRP A 367 -16.62 -17.67 -0.65
C TRP A 367 -15.61 -17.74 -1.77
N LEU A 368 -14.63 -18.62 -1.59
CA LEU A 368 -13.70 -19.03 -2.63
C LEU A 368 -13.83 -20.54 -2.82
N ILE A 369 -14.20 -20.99 -4.01
CA ILE A 369 -14.48 -22.40 -4.31
C ILE A 369 -13.45 -22.91 -5.32
N GLU A 370 -12.87 -24.08 -5.03
CA GLU A 370 -11.91 -24.77 -5.90
C GLU A 370 -12.22 -26.28 -5.89
N GLY A 371 -12.88 -26.77 -6.94
CA GLY A 371 -13.33 -28.16 -7.04
C GLY A 371 -14.27 -28.54 -5.90
N GLU A 372 -13.92 -29.58 -5.14
CA GLU A 372 -14.68 -30.07 -3.97
C GLU A 372 -14.27 -29.37 -2.65
N GLN A 373 -13.40 -28.37 -2.72
CA GLN A 373 -12.97 -27.59 -1.57
C GLN A 373 -13.52 -26.17 -1.66
N ALA A 374 -13.74 -25.56 -0.50
CA ALA A 374 -14.10 -24.15 -0.40
C ALA A 374 -13.41 -23.51 0.80
N ILE A 375 -13.25 -22.20 0.72
CA ILE A 375 -12.86 -21.35 1.85
C ILE A 375 -14.00 -20.37 2.06
N LYS A 376 -14.55 -20.41 3.27
CA LYS A 376 -15.51 -19.43 3.77
C LYS A 376 -14.76 -18.34 4.51
N MET A 377 -14.92 -17.10 4.07
CA MET A 377 -14.41 -15.90 4.73
C MET A 377 -15.58 -15.21 5.42
N THR A 378 -15.61 -15.21 6.75
CA THR A 378 -16.67 -14.59 7.54
C THR A 378 -16.16 -13.31 8.16
N PHE A 379 -16.80 -12.18 7.87
CA PHE A 379 -16.48 -10.87 8.43
C PHE A 379 -17.53 -10.51 9.47
N SER A 380 -17.12 -9.98 10.62
CA SER A 380 -18.01 -9.68 11.74
C SER A 380 -17.54 -8.47 12.53
N GLN A 381 -18.49 -7.83 13.22
CA GLN A 381 -18.22 -6.74 14.14
C GLN A 381 -18.02 -7.27 15.56
N ASP A 382 -17.17 -6.60 16.33
CA ASP A 382 -17.14 -6.75 17.79
C ASP A 382 -16.86 -5.39 18.46
N THR A 383 -16.61 -5.40 19.77
CA THR A 383 -16.40 -4.18 20.56
C THR A 383 -15.16 -3.37 20.17
N GLN A 384 -14.25 -3.93 19.36
CA GLN A 384 -13.07 -3.23 18.85
C GLN A 384 -13.31 -2.61 17.47
N THR A 385 -14.38 -3.03 16.78
CA THR A 385 -14.71 -2.58 15.43
C THR A 385 -15.25 -1.16 15.44
N LEU A 386 -14.66 -0.29 14.63
CA LEU A 386 -15.19 1.05 14.35
C LEU A 386 -15.32 1.22 12.83
N GLY A 387 -16.44 1.79 12.39
CA GLY A 387 -16.71 2.13 11.00
C GLY A 387 -17.02 3.60 10.86
N TYR A 388 -16.61 4.20 9.74
CA TYR A 388 -16.85 5.59 9.42
C TYR A 388 -17.32 5.74 7.98
N TRP A 389 -18.33 6.57 7.78
CA TRP A 389 -18.89 6.92 6.49
C TRP A 389 -18.79 8.43 6.25
N SER A 390 -18.60 8.81 4.99
CA SER A 390 -18.81 10.17 4.51
C SER A 390 -19.20 10.14 3.04
N THR A 391 -19.45 11.31 2.47
CA THR A 391 -19.52 11.48 1.02
C THR A 391 -18.24 12.07 0.47
N ASP A 392 -17.81 11.59 -0.70
CA ASP A 392 -16.89 12.30 -1.60
C ASP A 392 -17.69 12.87 -2.77
N VAL A 393 -18.00 14.16 -2.67
CA VAL A 393 -18.96 14.90 -3.52
C VAL A 393 -20.37 14.29 -3.46
N THR A 394 -20.58 13.14 -4.09
CA THR A 394 -21.83 12.36 -4.06
C THR A 394 -21.61 10.86 -3.85
N ALA A 395 -20.37 10.38 -3.85
CA ALA A 395 -20.05 8.96 -3.68
C ALA A 395 -19.97 8.61 -2.20
N ASP A 396 -20.54 7.46 -1.82
CA ASP A 396 -20.40 6.91 -0.47
C ASP A 396 -19.01 6.31 -0.28
N VAL A 397 -18.32 6.73 0.77
CA VAL A 397 -16.95 6.30 1.05
C VAL A 397 -16.82 5.83 2.50
N TYR A 398 -16.13 4.70 2.69
CA TYR A 398 -16.04 4.00 3.97
C TYR A 398 -14.59 3.77 4.40
N SER A 399 -14.35 3.99 5.69
CA SER A 399 -13.11 3.58 6.36
C SER A 399 -13.47 2.84 7.63
N PHE A 400 -12.65 1.90 8.07
CA PHE A 400 -12.93 1.13 9.27
C PHE A 400 -11.66 0.61 9.91
N VAL A 401 -11.76 0.23 11.18
CA VAL A 401 -10.69 -0.43 11.93
C VAL A 401 -11.21 -1.67 12.65
N ASN A 402 -10.32 -2.67 12.76
CA ASN A 402 -10.49 -3.87 13.58
C ASN A 402 -11.73 -4.73 13.27
N VAL A 403 -12.18 -4.76 12.02
CA VAL A 403 -13.18 -5.74 11.56
C VAL A 403 -12.60 -7.14 11.69
N LYS A 404 -13.32 -8.04 12.35
CA LYS A 404 -12.88 -9.42 12.54
C LYS A 404 -13.17 -10.25 11.30
N MET A 405 -12.18 -11.00 10.84
CA MET A 405 -12.29 -11.98 9.75
C MET A 405 -11.87 -13.38 10.22
N ASP A 406 -12.72 -14.36 9.93
CA ASP A 406 -12.44 -15.78 10.11
C ASP A 406 -12.37 -16.48 8.74
N ILE A 407 -11.33 -17.27 8.52
CA ILE A 407 -11.07 -18.08 7.32
C ILE A 407 -11.27 -19.54 7.68
N THR A 408 -12.25 -20.20 7.06
CA THR A 408 -12.62 -21.58 7.38
C THR A 408 -12.58 -22.45 6.13
N PRO A 409 -11.72 -23.48 6.06
CA PRO A 409 -11.73 -24.43 4.97
C PRO A 409 -12.92 -25.39 5.12
N LEU A 410 -13.54 -25.73 4.00
CA LEU A 410 -14.73 -26.55 3.91
C LEU A 410 -14.58 -27.55 2.76
N LYS A 411 -15.28 -28.68 2.88
CA LYS A 411 -15.55 -29.57 1.75
C LYS A 411 -16.96 -29.29 1.27
N ILE A 412 -17.13 -29.23 -0.05
CA ILE A 412 -18.43 -29.01 -0.68
C ILE A 412 -18.75 -30.16 -1.62
N THR A 413 -20.03 -30.45 -1.76
CA THR A 413 -20.55 -31.42 -2.74
C THR A 413 -21.49 -30.68 -3.66
N VAL A 414 -21.21 -30.70 -4.96
CA VAL A 414 -22.10 -30.17 -6.00
C VAL A 414 -22.82 -31.37 -6.61
N SER A 415 -24.10 -31.52 -6.30
CA SER A 415 -24.97 -32.51 -6.95
C SER A 415 -25.68 -31.85 -8.13
N HIS A 416 -25.68 -32.51 -9.28
CA HIS A 416 -26.40 -32.11 -10.49
C HIS A 416 -27.79 -32.72 -10.55
#